data_AF-A0A7J0G5L9-F1
#
_entry.id   AF-A0A7J0G5L9-F1
#
_cell.length_a   1.000
_cell.length_b   1.000
_cell.length_c   1.000
_cell.angle_alpha   90.00
_cell.angle_beta   90.00
_cell.angle_gamma   90.00
#
_symmetry.space_group_name_H-M   'P 1'
#
loop_
_entity.id
_entity.type
_entity.pdbx_description
1 polymer ?
#
loop_
_entity_poly.entity_id
_entity_poly.type
_entity_poly.pdbx_seq_one_letter_code
_entity_poly.pdbx_strand_id
1 'polypeptide(L)'
;MVYECNRAVDRKALWDELRVLHVTIAAEAWNLVGDFNSLGNVNEKVAMDSFDMYVTAEFNACVRDVEIDDLTTKGLFFTWSGKEEGMGYRKSKIDRAMVNHKWQDLLPRLEYYNDISKKVVEAKAELTRLKKLGSHSLDPNYVLLEKEALPKYLELSSAKESLKKQKARVRWLKLWDHNTNF
;
A
#
# COMPACT_ATOMS: atom_id res chain seq x y z
N MET A 1 6.21 7.62 6.19
CA MET A 1 6.68 7.64 4.79
C MET A 1 8.18 7.70 4.86
N VAL A 2 8.90 6.80 4.17
CA VAL A 2 10.36 6.76 4.18
C VAL A 2 10.88 7.34 2.87
N TYR A 3 11.87 8.23 2.96
CA TYR A 3 12.68 8.66 1.83
C TYR A 3 14.14 8.54 2.26
N GLU A 4 14.79 7.47 1.82
CA GLU A 4 16.12 7.12 2.28
C GLU A 4 17.21 7.72 1.40
N CYS A 5 18.20 8.37 2.02
CA CYS A 5 19.36 8.93 1.32
C CYS A 5 20.22 7.81 0.70
N ASN A 6 20.77 8.04 -0.50
CA ASN A 6 21.60 7.07 -1.23
C ASN A 6 22.89 6.65 -0.47
N ARG A 7 23.29 7.36 0.59
CA ARG A 7 24.53 7.10 1.33
C ARG A 7 24.32 6.07 2.44
N ALA A 8 25.17 5.05 2.49
CA ALA A 8 25.09 3.95 3.46
C ALA A 8 25.13 4.38 4.94
N VAL A 9 25.85 5.47 5.25
CA VAL A 9 25.97 5.99 6.62
C VAL A 9 24.64 6.52 7.14
N ASP A 10 23.87 7.19 6.29
CA ASP A 10 22.59 7.80 6.66
C ASP A 10 21.49 6.71 6.85
N ARG A 11 21.66 5.55 6.22
CA ARG A 11 20.76 4.39 6.36
C ARG A 11 20.80 3.77 7.75
N LYS A 12 21.99 3.69 8.36
CA LYS A 12 22.16 3.10 9.69
C LYS A 12 21.40 3.87 10.76
N ALA A 13 21.44 5.21 10.72
CA ALA A 13 20.69 6.05 11.63
C ALA A 13 19.18 5.80 11.52
N LEU A 14 18.67 5.67 10.29
CA LEU A 14 17.26 5.32 10.06
C LEU A 14 16.90 3.95 10.64
N TRP A 15 17.74 2.93 10.48
CA TRP A 15 17.51 1.61 11.08
C TRP A 15 17.43 1.67 12.60
N ASP A 16 18.32 2.44 13.23
CA ASP A 16 18.31 2.62 14.68
C ASP A 16 17.07 3.39 15.16
N GLU A 17 16.65 4.42 14.43
CA GLU A 17 15.39 5.13 14.70
C GLU A 17 14.17 4.20 14.58
N LEU A 18 14.14 3.35 13.55
CA LEU A 18 13.06 2.37 13.38
C LEU A 18 13.00 1.37 14.52
N ARG A 19 14.15 0.90 15.03
CA ARG A 19 14.21 0.04 16.22
C ARG A 19 13.67 0.76 17.46
N VAL A 20 14.00 2.03 17.66
CA VAL A 20 13.47 2.83 18.77
C VAL A 20 11.96 3.03 18.64
N LEU A 21 11.48 3.40 17.45
CA LEU A 21 10.06 3.59 17.20
C LEU A 21 9.27 2.30 17.43
N HIS A 22 9.80 1.17 16.97
CA HIS A 22 9.18 -0.15 17.14
C HIS A 22 8.80 -0.42 18.61
N VAL A 23 9.68 -0.12 19.57
CA VAL A 23 9.42 -0.28 21.01
C VAL A 23 8.12 0.40 21.45
N THR A 24 7.77 1.52 20.81
CA THR A 24 6.59 2.32 21.17
C THR A 24 5.33 1.96 20.38
N ILE A 25 5.45 1.47 19.14
CA ILE A 25 4.31 1.26 18.22
C ILE A 25 4.00 -0.21 17.94
N ALA A 26 4.84 -1.15 18.37
CA ALA A 26 4.69 -2.58 18.06
C ALA A 26 3.36 -3.20 18.52
N ALA A 27 2.70 -2.59 19.50
CA ALA A 27 1.39 -3.02 20.00
C ALA A 27 0.25 -2.76 19.00
N GLU A 28 0.42 -1.84 18.07
CA GLU A 28 -0.62 -1.43 17.11
C GLU A 28 -0.37 -2.00 15.70
N ALA A 29 -1.38 -1.93 14.83
CA ALA A 29 -1.20 -2.21 13.41
C ALA A 29 -0.60 -0.99 12.70
N TRP A 30 0.58 -1.15 12.08
CA TRP A 30 1.29 -0.05 11.44
C TRP A 30 2.01 -0.48 10.16
N ASN A 31 2.37 0.50 9.33
CA ASN A 31 3.09 0.29 8.08
C ASN A 31 4.13 1.38 7.82
N LEU A 32 5.14 1.02 7.04
CA LEU A 32 6.14 1.89 6.46
C LEU A 32 6.05 1.78 4.94
N VAL A 33 5.76 2.88 4.26
CA VAL A 33 5.75 2.93 2.80
C VAL A 33 6.74 3.98 2.35
N GLY A 34 7.60 3.65 1.40
CA GLY A 34 8.60 4.58 0.91
C GLY A 34 9.66 3.97 0.01
N ASP A 35 10.61 4.83 -0.36
CA ASP A 35 11.84 4.46 -1.06
C ASP A 35 12.92 4.19 -0.01
N PHE A 36 13.32 2.93 0.11
CA PHE A 36 14.34 2.47 1.05
C PHE A 36 15.74 2.45 0.42
N ASN A 37 15.87 2.64 -0.90
CA ASN A 37 17.14 2.52 -1.62
C ASN A 37 17.99 1.28 -1.24
N SER A 38 17.33 0.20 -0.78
CA SER A 38 17.96 -0.98 -0.18
C SER A 38 17.37 -2.26 -0.75
N LEU A 39 18.26 -3.18 -1.14
CA LEU A 39 17.91 -4.50 -1.65
C LEU A 39 17.81 -5.48 -0.48
N GLY A 40 16.79 -6.32 -0.49
CA GLY A 40 16.64 -7.43 0.46
C GLY A 40 17.22 -8.74 -0.09
N ASN A 41 17.35 -8.87 -1.42
CA ASN A 41 17.87 -10.06 -2.08
C ASN A 41 18.59 -9.73 -3.40
N VAL A 42 19.50 -10.60 -3.85
CA VAL A 42 20.17 -10.48 -5.16
C VAL A 42 19.18 -10.50 -6.33
N ASN A 43 18.09 -11.25 -6.23
CA ASN A 43 17.06 -11.35 -7.27
C ASN A 43 16.26 -10.04 -7.45
N GLU A 44 16.37 -9.11 -6.49
CA GLU A 44 15.74 -7.79 -6.54
C GLU A 44 16.54 -6.77 -7.38
N LYS A 45 17.64 -7.20 -8.01
CA LYS A 45 18.47 -6.37 -8.89
C LYS A 45 18.79 -7.07 -10.21
N VAL A 46 18.64 -6.33 -11.30
CA VAL A 46 19.13 -6.71 -12.64
C VAL A 46 20.08 -5.61 -13.09
N ALA A 47 21.39 -5.88 -13.02
CA ALA A 47 22.44 -4.99 -13.47
C ALA A 47 23.78 -5.76 -13.55
N MET A 48 24.77 -5.20 -14.25
CA MET A 48 26.12 -5.77 -14.38
C MET A 48 27.07 -5.35 -13.24
N ASP A 49 26.65 -4.46 -12.36
CA ASP A 49 27.44 -3.96 -11.24
C ASP A 49 27.37 -4.89 -10.02
N SER A 50 28.27 -4.67 -9.06
CA SER A 50 28.35 -5.49 -7.85
C SER A 50 27.11 -5.34 -6.97
N PHE A 51 26.76 -6.44 -6.30
CA PHE A 51 25.74 -6.49 -5.27
C PHE A 51 26.42 -6.46 -3.90
N ASP A 52 26.07 -5.45 -3.08
CA ASP A 52 26.64 -5.30 -1.74
C ASP A 52 25.88 -6.18 -0.73
N MET A 53 26.48 -7.33 -0.40
CA MET A 53 25.93 -8.26 0.57
C MET A 53 25.90 -7.69 1.99
N TYR A 54 26.83 -6.79 2.35
CA TYR A 54 26.90 -6.23 3.69
C TYR A 54 25.75 -5.24 3.92
N VAL A 55 25.53 -4.31 2.99
CA VAL A 55 24.40 -3.36 3.05
C VAL A 55 23.07 -4.11 3.07
N THR A 56 22.93 -5.16 2.26
CA THR A 56 21.72 -6.00 2.25
C THR A 56 21.52 -6.73 3.58
N ALA A 57 22.60 -7.23 4.19
CA ALA A 57 22.53 -7.90 5.47
C ALA A 57 22.10 -6.95 6.61
N GLU A 58 22.58 -5.70 6.61
CA GLU A 58 22.17 -4.68 7.57
C GLU A 58 20.69 -4.32 7.43
N PHE A 59 20.20 -4.11 6.21
CA PHE A 59 18.77 -3.88 5.95
C PHE A 59 17.92 -5.05 6.45
N ASN A 60 18.28 -6.27 6.07
CA ASN A 60 17.56 -7.48 6.48
C ASN A 60 17.62 -7.71 8.00
N ALA A 61 18.70 -7.29 8.68
CA ALA A 61 18.77 -7.32 10.13
C ALA A 61 17.78 -6.34 10.75
N CYS A 62 17.73 -5.09 10.29
CA CYS A 62 16.74 -4.13 10.77
C CYS A 62 15.30 -4.61 10.55
N VAL A 63 14.99 -5.16 9.37
CA VAL A 63 13.66 -5.68 9.04
C VAL A 63 13.23 -6.77 10.03
N ARG A 64 14.16 -7.68 10.39
CA ARG A 64 13.90 -8.71 11.41
C ARG A 64 13.76 -8.11 12.81
N ASP A 65 14.63 -7.18 13.20
CA ASP A 65 14.62 -6.55 14.53
C ASP A 65 13.31 -5.78 14.78
N VAL A 66 12.71 -5.25 13.72
CA VAL A 66 11.50 -4.42 13.75
C VAL A 66 10.23 -5.24 13.44
N GLU A 67 10.38 -6.55 13.17
CA GLU A 67 9.29 -7.51 12.92
C GLU A 67 8.30 -7.04 11.84
N ILE A 68 8.84 -6.56 10.72
CA ILE A 68 8.07 -6.12 9.56
C ILE A 68 8.38 -6.97 8.34
N ASP A 69 7.39 -7.15 7.48
CA ASP A 69 7.52 -7.88 6.22
C ASP A 69 7.15 -7.00 5.04
N ASP A 70 7.76 -7.27 3.89
CA ASP A 70 7.42 -6.63 2.63
C ASP A 70 6.05 -7.12 2.15
N LEU A 71 5.08 -6.21 2.13
CA LEU A 71 3.75 -6.46 1.64
C LEU A 71 3.82 -6.64 0.12
N THR A 72 3.93 -7.91 -0.28
CA THR A 72 4.07 -8.30 -1.68
C THR A 72 2.93 -7.70 -2.51
N THR A 73 3.28 -6.77 -3.40
CA THR A 73 2.30 -6.13 -4.27
C THR A 73 1.86 -7.11 -5.37
N LYS A 74 0.56 -7.17 -5.67
CA LYS A 74 0.08 -7.78 -6.91
C LYS A 74 0.44 -6.82 -8.05
N GLY A 75 1.60 -6.98 -8.69
CA GLY A 75 2.08 -6.04 -9.70
C GLY A 75 3.52 -6.27 -10.18
N LEU A 76 4.15 -5.19 -10.65
CA LEU A 76 5.54 -5.19 -11.13
C LEU A 76 6.50 -5.39 -9.95
N PHE A 77 7.32 -6.43 -10.02
CA PHE A 77 8.30 -6.76 -8.98
C PHE A 77 9.40 -5.70 -8.84
N PHE A 78 9.84 -5.11 -9.94
CA PHE A 78 10.84 -4.04 -9.92
C PHE A 78 10.13 -2.68 -9.85
N THR A 79 10.58 -1.82 -8.95
CA THR A 79 9.97 -0.51 -8.70
C THR A 79 10.75 0.63 -9.34
N TRP A 80 12.02 0.39 -9.67
CA TRP A 80 12.89 1.34 -10.36
C TRP A 80 13.53 0.72 -11.59
N SER A 81 13.67 1.52 -12.65
CA SER A 81 14.48 1.16 -13.80
C SER A 81 15.28 2.35 -14.30
N GLY A 82 16.54 2.12 -14.63
CA GLY A 82 17.45 3.14 -15.17
C GLY A 82 18.11 2.65 -16.45
N LYS A 83 18.38 3.59 -17.35
CA LYS A 83 19.29 3.40 -18.49
C LYS A 83 20.40 4.41 -18.38
N GLU A 84 21.63 3.94 -18.33
CA GLU A 84 22.82 4.77 -18.37
C GLU A 84 23.68 4.29 -19.54
N GLU A 85 24.19 5.24 -20.32
CA GLU A 85 24.96 4.96 -21.52
C GLU A 85 26.22 4.15 -21.16
N GLY A 86 26.41 3.00 -21.81
CA GLY A 86 27.53 2.09 -21.52
C GLY A 86 27.34 1.13 -20.34
N MET A 87 26.33 1.29 -19.48
CA MET A 87 26.07 0.38 -18.33
C MET A 87 24.88 -0.57 -18.53
N GLY A 88 24.22 -0.49 -19.68
CA GLY A 88 23.08 -1.34 -20.01
C GLY A 88 21.82 -1.00 -19.22
N TYR A 89 20.85 -1.91 -19.28
CA TYR A 89 19.55 -1.74 -18.66
C TYR A 89 19.58 -2.22 -17.19
N ARG A 90 19.15 -1.35 -16.27
CA ARG A 90 19.12 -1.65 -14.83
C ARG A 90 17.69 -1.68 -14.30
N LYS A 91 17.39 -2.64 -13.42
CA LYS A 91 16.14 -2.70 -12.64
C LYS A 91 16.46 -3.01 -11.18
N SER A 92 15.75 -2.37 -10.27
CA SER A 92 15.85 -2.61 -8.83
C SER A 92 14.48 -2.58 -8.16
N LYS A 93 14.30 -3.34 -7.09
CA LYS A 93 13.17 -3.21 -6.16
C LYS A 93 13.63 -2.48 -4.91
N ILE A 94 13.28 -1.20 -4.80
CA ILE A 94 13.74 -0.29 -3.73
C ILE A 94 12.58 0.45 -3.05
N ASP A 95 11.44 0.58 -3.72
CA ASP A 95 10.21 1.08 -3.11
C ASP A 95 9.48 -0.09 -2.46
N ARG A 96 9.17 0.03 -1.16
CA ARG A 96 8.54 -1.03 -0.38
C ARG A 96 7.38 -0.51 0.46
N ALA A 97 6.43 -1.40 0.70
CA ALA A 97 5.41 -1.24 1.71
C ALA A 97 5.64 -2.32 2.77
N MET A 98 6.29 -1.97 3.87
CA MET A 98 6.61 -2.88 4.97
C MET A 98 5.52 -2.80 6.04
N VAL A 99 5.07 -3.95 6.55
CA VAL A 99 3.94 -4.04 7.49
C VAL A 99 4.25 -5.01 8.62
N ASN A 100 3.77 -4.73 9.82
CA ASN A 100 3.87 -5.70 10.93
C ASN A 100 2.76 -6.76 10.86
N HIS A 101 2.90 -7.83 11.62
CA HIS A 101 1.92 -8.94 11.67
C HIS A 101 0.48 -8.47 11.98
N LYS A 102 0.32 -7.50 12.90
CA LYS A 102 -1.00 -6.97 13.26
C LYS A 102 -1.69 -6.27 12.09
N TRP A 103 -0.91 -5.63 11.23
CA TRP A 103 -1.45 -5.06 10.00
C TRP A 103 -1.81 -6.14 8.98
N GLN A 104 -1.03 -7.23 8.90
CA GLN A 104 -1.37 -8.38 8.05
C GLN A 104 -2.71 -9.04 8.46
N ASP A 105 -3.03 -9.07 9.76
CA ASP A 105 -4.33 -9.57 10.26
C ASP A 105 -5.52 -8.74 9.74
N LEU A 106 -5.28 -7.48 9.32
CA LEU A 106 -6.29 -6.62 8.71
C LEU A 106 -6.48 -6.89 7.21
N LEU A 107 -5.60 -7.67 6.56
CA LEU A 107 -5.63 -7.88 5.11
C LEU A 107 -6.96 -8.43 4.59
N PRO A 108 -7.59 -9.46 5.19
CA PRO A 108 -8.89 -9.95 4.72
C PRO A 108 -9.96 -8.85 4.67
N ARG A 109 -9.92 -7.93 5.64
CA ARG A 109 -10.80 -6.76 5.69
C ARG A 109 -10.45 -5.74 4.61
N LEU A 110 -9.16 -5.54 4.31
CA LEU A 110 -8.73 -4.65 3.24
C LEU A 110 -9.08 -5.20 1.85
N GLU A 111 -8.99 -6.52 1.66
CA GLU A 111 -9.37 -7.18 0.41
C GLU A 111 -10.86 -7.01 0.08
N TYR A 112 -11.71 -6.89 1.10
CA TYR A 112 -13.11 -6.52 0.92
C TYR A 112 -13.28 -5.18 0.18
N TYR A 113 -12.36 -4.23 0.34
CA TYR A 113 -12.39 -2.93 -0.34
C TYR A 113 -11.55 -2.88 -1.63
N ASN A 114 -10.94 -3.99 -2.06
CA ASN A 114 -10.29 -4.06 -3.38
C ASN A 114 -11.31 -3.77 -4.49
N ASP A 115 -10.89 -3.04 -5.52
CA ASP A 115 -11.73 -2.61 -6.64
C ASP A 115 -13.01 -1.87 -6.20
N ILE A 116 -12.92 -1.08 -5.14
CA ILE A 116 -14.07 -0.37 -4.55
C ILE A 116 -14.90 0.41 -5.58
N SER A 117 -14.25 0.97 -6.60
CA SER A 117 -14.94 1.66 -7.69
C SER A 117 -15.90 0.75 -8.46
N LYS A 118 -15.49 -0.49 -8.76
CA LYS A 118 -16.29 -1.51 -9.43
C LYS A 118 -17.38 -2.04 -8.49
N LYS A 119 -17.02 -2.39 -7.26
CA LYS A 119 -17.96 -2.91 -6.25
C LYS A 119 -19.10 -1.94 -5.95
N VAL A 120 -18.84 -0.62 -5.89
CA VAL A 120 -19.90 0.39 -5.72
C VAL A 120 -20.87 0.41 -6.91
N VAL A 121 -20.37 0.25 -8.14
CA VAL A 121 -21.22 0.22 -9.34
C VAL A 121 -22.10 -1.02 -9.33
N GLU A 122 -21.53 -2.19 -9.02
CA GLU A 122 -22.26 -3.46 -8.93
C GLU A 122 -23.32 -3.42 -7.82
N ALA A 123 -22.96 -2.95 -6.62
CA ALA A 123 -23.91 -2.82 -5.51
C ALA A 123 -25.06 -1.86 -5.83
N LYS A 124 -24.78 -0.76 -6.53
CA LYS A 124 -25.83 0.18 -6.98
C LYS A 124 -26.73 -0.44 -8.03
N ALA A 125 -26.17 -1.18 -8.99
CA ALA A 125 -26.92 -1.86 -10.02
C ALA A 125 -27.88 -2.90 -9.42
N GLU A 126 -27.40 -3.69 -8.46
CA GLU A 126 -28.20 -4.69 -7.76
C GLU A 126 -29.32 -4.05 -6.93
N LEU A 127 -29.02 -3.00 -6.15
CA LEU A 127 -30.05 -2.27 -5.40
C LEU A 127 -31.14 -1.69 -6.31
N THR A 128 -30.75 -1.17 -7.48
CA THR A 128 -31.69 -0.65 -8.47
C THR A 128 -32.56 -1.76 -9.05
N ARG A 129 -31.97 -2.93 -9.31
CA ARG A 129 -32.67 -4.12 -9.80
C ARG A 129 -33.72 -4.60 -8.81
N LEU A 130 -33.36 -4.74 -7.53
CA LEU A 130 -34.25 -5.18 -6.45
C LEU A 130 -35.43 -4.21 -6.27
N LYS A 131 -35.18 -2.90 -6.25
CA LYS A 131 -36.23 -1.87 -6.18
C LYS A 131 -37.22 -1.96 -7.33
N LYS A 132 -36.73 -2.22 -8.55
CA LYS A 132 -37.57 -2.34 -9.74
C LYS A 132 -38.44 -3.60 -9.70
N LEU A 133 -37.90 -4.72 -9.24
CA LEU A 133 -38.64 -5.98 -9.04
C LEU A 133 -39.69 -5.85 -7.94
N GLY A 134 -39.34 -5.29 -6.78
CA GLY A 134 -40.27 -5.07 -5.66
C GLY A 134 -41.39 -4.07 -5.97
N SER A 135 -41.17 -3.15 -6.91
CA SER A 135 -42.24 -2.26 -7.40
C SER A 135 -43.25 -2.97 -8.31
N HIS A 136 -42.93 -4.15 -8.83
CA HIS A 136 -43.80 -4.93 -9.73
C HIS A 136 -44.32 -6.21 -9.10
N SER A 137 -43.75 -6.64 -7.96
CA SER A 137 -44.12 -7.84 -7.23
C SER A 137 -44.31 -7.50 -5.75
N LEU A 138 -45.46 -7.89 -5.19
CA LEU A 138 -45.74 -7.79 -3.75
C LEU A 138 -45.04 -8.91 -2.94
N ASP A 139 -44.09 -9.62 -3.52
CA ASP A 139 -43.33 -10.67 -2.85
C ASP A 139 -42.47 -10.06 -1.71
N PRO A 140 -42.76 -10.43 -0.44
CA PRO A 140 -42.03 -9.94 0.73
C PRO A 140 -40.52 -10.23 0.69
N ASN A 141 -40.07 -11.24 -0.07
CA ASN A 141 -38.66 -11.58 -0.21
C ASN A 141 -37.84 -10.44 -0.83
N TYR A 142 -38.40 -9.67 -1.78
CA TYR A 142 -37.68 -8.55 -2.37
C TYR A 142 -37.45 -7.42 -1.38
N VAL A 143 -38.40 -7.17 -0.48
CA VAL A 143 -38.25 -6.17 0.58
C VAL A 143 -37.13 -6.56 1.54
N LEU A 144 -37.00 -7.84 1.87
CA LEU A 144 -35.90 -8.35 2.70
C LEU A 144 -34.54 -8.23 1.99
N LEU A 145 -34.46 -8.65 0.72
CA LEU A 145 -33.24 -8.53 -0.08
C LEU A 145 -32.81 -7.06 -0.25
N GLU A 146 -33.76 -6.15 -0.44
CA GLU A 146 -33.46 -4.71 -0.50
C GLU A 146 -32.89 -4.19 0.83
N LYS A 147 -33.49 -4.60 1.96
CA LYS A 147 -33.00 -4.25 3.31
C LYS A 147 -31.58 -4.75 3.57
N GLU A 148 -31.17 -5.86 2.97
CA GLU A 148 -29.79 -6.38 3.05
C GLU A 148 -28.83 -5.69 2.07
N ALA A 149 -29.29 -5.34 0.86
CA ALA A 149 -28.46 -4.74 -0.18
C ALA A 149 -28.13 -3.26 0.10
N LEU A 150 -29.05 -2.52 0.74
CA LEU A 150 -28.88 -1.09 0.98
C LEU A 150 -27.69 -0.76 1.91
N PRO A 151 -27.52 -1.39 3.09
CA PRO A 151 -26.36 -1.16 3.95
C PRO A 151 -25.04 -1.41 3.23
N LYS A 152 -24.96 -2.49 2.43
CA LYS A 152 -23.77 -2.82 1.64
C LYS A 152 -23.42 -1.73 0.64
N TYR A 153 -24.41 -1.21 -0.10
CA TYR A 153 -24.17 -0.09 -1.03
C TYR A 153 -23.72 1.18 -0.30
N LEU A 154 -24.36 1.53 0.82
CA LEU A 154 -24.03 2.72 1.61
C LEU A 154 -22.60 2.65 2.17
N GLU A 155 -22.23 1.50 2.73
CA GLU A 155 -20.88 1.24 3.25
C GLU A 155 -19.83 1.41 2.15
N LEU A 156 -19.99 0.72 1.02
CA LEU A 156 -19.04 0.80 -0.11
C LEU A 156 -18.96 2.21 -0.70
N SER A 157 -20.09 2.92 -0.76
CA SER A 157 -20.13 4.31 -1.24
C SER A 157 -19.36 5.26 -0.31
N SER A 158 -19.58 5.14 1.00
CA SER A 158 -18.87 5.91 2.03
C SER A 158 -17.36 5.64 2.00
N ALA A 159 -16.97 4.37 1.90
CA ALA A 159 -15.56 3.98 1.78
C ALA A 159 -14.92 4.53 0.48
N LYS A 160 -15.64 4.52 -0.65
CA LYS A 160 -15.17 5.11 -1.92
C LYS A 160 -14.96 6.62 -1.80
N GLU A 161 -15.86 7.33 -1.12
CA GLU A 161 -15.72 8.75 -0.86
C GLU A 161 -14.52 9.05 0.03
N SER A 162 -14.33 8.28 1.10
CA SER A 162 -13.18 8.38 2.00
C SER A 162 -11.86 8.21 1.25
N LEU A 163 -11.78 7.22 0.36
CA LEU A 163 -10.60 7.01 -0.49
C LEU A 163 -10.35 8.19 -1.44
N LYS A 164 -11.41 8.76 -2.03
CA LYS A 164 -11.28 9.97 -2.89
C LYS A 164 -10.76 11.16 -2.09
N LYS A 165 -11.24 11.37 -0.87
CA LYS A 165 -10.77 12.44 0.04
C LYS A 165 -9.28 12.27 0.36
N GLN A 166 -8.84 11.06 0.68
CA GLN A 166 -7.42 10.75 0.91
C GLN A 166 -6.56 11.06 -0.34
N LYS A 167 -7.00 10.61 -1.53
CA LYS A 167 -6.29 10.90 -2.79
C LYS A 167 -6.20 12.39 -3.10
N ALA A 168 -7.28 13.14 -2.86
CA ALA A 168 -7.28 14.59 -3.04
C ALA A 168 -6.28 15.26 -2.09
N ARG A 169 -6.23 14.84 -0.81
CA ARG A 169 -5.28 15.38 0.18
C ARG A 169 -3.82 15.13 -0.21
N VAL A 170 -3.49 13.95 -0.73
CA VAL A 170 -2.13 13.66 -1.25
C VAL A 170 -1.77 14.57 -2.43
N ARG A 171 -2.73 14.85 -3.32
CA ARG A 171 -2.51 15.77 -4.44
C ARG A 171 -2.22 17.20 -3.96
N TRP A 172 -2.93 17.65 -2.92
CA TRP A 172 -2.69 18.96 -2.32
C TRP A 172 -1.32 19.07 -1.64
N LEU A 173 -0.89 18.03 -0.91
CA LEU A 173 0.46 17.98 -0.34
C LEU A 173 1.54 18.06 -1.43
N LYS A 174 1.41 17.25 -2.49
CA LYS A 174 2.35 17.30 -3.63
C LYS A 174 2.41 18.69 -4.28
N LEU A 175 1.27 19.34 -4.50
CA LEU A 175 1.23 20.69 -5.08
C LEU A 175 1.84 21.75 -4.15
N TRP A 176 1.84 21.51 -2.85
CA TRP A 176 2.46 22.38 -1.85
C TRP A 176 3.99 22.21 -1.82
N ASP A 177 4.49 20.98 -1.88
CA ASP A 177 5.94 20.69 -1.96
C ASP A 177 6.61 21.30 -3.20
N HIS A 178 5.87 21.45 -4.31
CA HIS A 178 6.37 22.12 -5.53
C HIS A 178 6.34 23.66 -5.44
N ASN A 179 5.73 24.22 -4.40
CA ASN A 179 5.56 25.66 -4.23
C ASN A 179 6.47 26.27 -3.14
N THR A 180 7.28 25.46 -2.46
CA THR A 180 8.27 25.95 -1.49
C THR A 180 9.68 25.89 -2.08
N ASN A 181 9.99 26.87 -2.94
CA ASN A 181 11.38 27.25 -3.19
C ASN A 181 11.80 28.20 -2.06
N PHE A 182 12.59 27.71 -1.11
CA PHE A 182 13.47 28.54 -0.29
C PHE A 182 14.90 28.41 -0.82
#